data_AF-K1RQA4-F1
#
_entry.id   AF-K1RQA4-F1
#
_cell.length_a   1.000
_cell.length_b   1.000
_cell.length_c   1.000
_cell.angle_alpha   90.00
_cell.angle_beta   90.00
_cell.angle_gamma   90.00
#
_symmetry.space_group_name_H-M   'P 1'
#
loop_
_entity.id
_entity.type
_entity.pdbx_description
1 polymer ?
#
loop_
_entity_poly.entity_id
_entity_poly.type
_entity_poly.pdbx_seq_one_letter_code
_entity_poly.pdbx_strand_id
1 'polypeptide(L)'
;INDTYNGAYLKTEWNFARSSALMAAKWKDFEKDGEDYNLQYRTVGDERVRKGHRPLDGITLPLSSRFWDWYLPPNGFGCRCTTEQVRKGKYPESDEREAMNLGSQATSGKYQEMMRFNPGKRMTTFPAYNPYTRKDCADCDGKGDGNELCRACRIIRKQAGKGGGNG
;
A
#
# COMPACT_ATOMS: atom_id res chain seq x y z
N ILE A 1 18.76 10.23 22.91
CA ILE A 1 18.12 9.40 21.87
C ILE A 1 18.09 7.98 22.41
N ASN A 2 16.92 7.36 22.55
CA ASN A 2 16.82 5.99 23.08
C ASN A 2 16.90 5.02 21.88
N ASP A 3 18.04 4.34 21.74
CA ASP A 3 18.35 3.48 20.58
C ASP A 3 17.35 2.32 20.41
N THR A 4 16.78 1.83 21.50
CA THR A 4 15.81 0.73 21.51
C THR A 4 14.43 1.17 21.04
N TYR A 5 14.04 2.42 21.32
CA TYR A 5 12.75 2.98 20.88
C TYR A 5 12.81 3.50 19.45
N ASN A 6 13.90 4.17 19.07
CA ASN A 6 14.01 4.82 17.76
C ASN A 6 14.44 3.84 16.65
N GLY A 7 15.36 2.92 16.93
CA GLY A 7 15.89 2.01 15.90
C GLY A 7 14.86 1.00 15.40
N ALA A 8 14.07 0.40 16.31
CA ALA A 8 13.05 -0.57 15.96
C ALA A 8 11.86 0.07 15.20
N TYR A 9 11.49 1.30 15.57
CA TYR A 9 10.44 2.06 14.91
C TYR A 9 10.85 2.45 13.48
N LEU A 10 12.02 3.08 13.33
CA LEU A 10 12.54 3.49 12.02
C LEU A 10 12.73 2.31 11.07
N LYS A 11 13.23 1.17 11.56
CA LYS A 11 13.35 -0.06 10.74
C LYS A 11 11.98 -0.57 10.28
N THR A 12 10.98 -0.52 11.15
CA THR A 12 9.62 -0.97 10.86
C THR A 12 8.97 -0.10 9.78
N GLU A 13 9.14 1.21 9.89
CA GLU A 13 8.64 2.17 8.90
C GLU A 13 9.39 2.08 7.58
N TRP A 14 10.73 1.94 7.61
CA TRP A 14 11.53 1.75 6.40
C TRP A 14 11.11 0.49 5.65
N ASN A 15 10.90 -0.63 6.36
CA ASN A 15 10.41 -1.86 5.77
C ASN A 15 9.03 -1.68 5.12
N PHE A 16 8.13 -0.97 5.79
CA PHE A 16 6.81 -0.65 5.24
C PHE A 16 6.94 0.17 3.96
N ALA A 17 7.70 1.27 4.01
CA ALA A 17 7.90 2.16 2.87
C ALA A 17 8.49 1.42 1.66
N ARG A 18 9.51 0.58 1.90
CA ARG A 18 10.13 -0.25 0.88
C ARG A 18 9.14 -1.23 0.27
N SER A 19 8.36 -1.95 1.08
CA SER A 19 7.36 -2.89 0.59
C SER A 19 6.26 -2.19 -0.23
N SER A 20 5.78 -1.02 0.24
CA SER A 20 4.83 -0.20 -0.51
C SER A 20 5.39 0.24 -1.86
N ALA A 21 6.65 0.69 -1.92
CA ALA A 21 7.30 1.08 -3.17
C ALA A 21 7.41 -0.09 -4.16
N LEU A 22 7.76 -1.29 -3.67
CA LEU A 22 7.79 -2.50 -4.51
C LEU A 22 6.41 -2.85 -5.05
N MET A 23 5.35 -2.73 -4.24
CA MET A 23 3.97 -2.97 -4.68
C MET A 23 3.46 -1.90 -5.63
N ALA A 24 3.91 -0.65 -5.48
CA ALA A 24 3.65 0.40 -6.45
C ALA A 24 4.27 0.10 -7.81
N ALA A 25 5.53 -0.37 -7.83
CA ALA A 25 6.19 -0.79 -9.06
C ALA A 25 5.43 -1.94 -9.74
N LYS A 26 5.08 -2.99 -8.98
CA LYS A 26 4.27 -4.10 -9.49
C LYS A 26 2.93 -3.65 -10.05
N TRP A 27 2.23 -2.76 -9.36
CA TRP A 27 0.97 -2.22 -9.85
C TRP A 27 1.12 -1.56 -11.23
N LYS A 28 2.21 -0.82 -11.46
CA LYS A 28 2.51 -0.24 -12.78
C LYS A 28 2.78 -1.27 -13.85
N ASP A 29 3.34 -2.42 -13.50
CA ASP A 29 3.47 -3.53 -14.44
C ASP A 29 2.12 -4.19 -14.70
N PHE A 30 1.28 -4.35 -13.66
CA PHE A 30 -0.07 -4.89 -13.81
C PHE A 30 -0.95 -4.05 -14.73
N GLU A 31 -0.85 -2.72 -14.63
CA GLU A 31 -1.57 -1.78 -15.49
C GLU A 31 -1.16 -1.89 -16.97
N LYS A 32 0.09 -2.28 -17.28
CA LYS A 32 0.56 -2.41 -18.67
C LYS A 32 -0.09 -3.59 -19.37
N ASP A 33 -0.24 -4.71 -18.67
CA ASP A 33 -0.87 -5.91 -19.23
C ASP A 33 -2.41 -5.86 -19.17
N GLY A 34 -2.96 -4.91 -18.41
CA GLY A 34 -4.39 -4.62 -18.36
C GLY A 34 -5.24 -5.81 -17.95
N GLU A 35 -6.27 -6.09 -18.75
CA GLU A 35 -7.28 -7.13 -18.48
C GLU A 35 -6.89 -8.51 -19.04
N ASP A 36 -5.66 -8.72 -19.51
CA ASP A 36 -5.24 -10.04 -20.01
C ASP A 36 -4.98 -11.05 -18.87
N TYR A 37 -4.83 -10.54 -17.63
CA TYR A 37 -4.52 -11.33 -16.44
C TYR A 37 -5.45 -10.98 -15.28
N ASN A 38 -5.66 -11.96 -14.40
CA ASN A 38 -6.16 -11.69 -13.06
C ASN A 38 -4.96 -11.46 -12.12
N LEU A 39 -5.21 -10.88 -10.96
CA LEU A 39 -4.24 -10.79 -9.87
C LEU A 39 -4.57 -11.81 -8.80
N GLN A 40 -3.54 -12.44 -8.24
CA GLN A 40 -3.69 -13.33 -7.08
C GLN A 40 -2.88 -12.79 -5.90
N TYR A 41 -3.55 -12.65 -4.76
CA TYR A 41 -2.93 -12.35 -3.49
C TYR A 41 -2.17 -13.58 -2.98
N ARG A 42 -0.91 -13.40 -2.57
CA ARG A 42 -0.06 -14.47 -2.05
C ARG A 42 0.56 -14.09 -0.72
N THR A 43 0.54 -15.01 0.21
CA THR A 43 1.34 -14.99 1.42
C THR A 43 2.63 -15.78 1.17
N VAL A 44 3.63 -15.61 2.04
CA VAL A 44 4.82 -16.46 2.03
C VAL A 44 4.54 -17.89 2.58
N GLY A 45 3.32 -18.18 3.02
CA GLY A 45 2.88 -19.51 3.43
C GLY A 45 3.45 -20.04 4.75
N ASP A 46 4.36 -19.32 5.42
CA ASP A 46 4.99 -19.78 6.66
C ASP A 46 4.20 -19.42 7.93
N GLU A 47 4.63 -20.00 9.05
CA GLU A 47 3.95 -19.84 10.34
C GLU A 47 3.93 -18.39 10.85
N ARG A 48 4.87 -17.55 10.37
CA ARG A 48 4.97 -16.14 10.75
C ARG A 48 3.97 -15.26 10.00
N VAL A 49 3.27 -15.79 8.99
CA VAL A 49 2.12 -15.10 8.39
C VAL A 49 1.02 -14.95 9.45
N ARG A 50 0.60 -13.69 9.67
CA ARG A 50 -0.49 -13.35 10.59
C ARG A 50 -1.73 -14.18 10.28
N LYS A 51 -2.37 -14.72 11.31
CA LYS A 51 -3.59 -15.54 11.16
C LYS A 51 -4.65 -14.85 10.29
N GLY A 52 -4.88 -13.56 10.48
CA GLY A 52 -5.84 -12.78 9.67
C GLY A 52 -5.45 -12.58 8.20
N HIS A 53 -4.17 -12.74 7.83
CA HIS A 53 -3.73 -12.61 6.43
C HIS A 53 -3.80 -13.94 5.68
N ARG A 54 -3.82 -15.09 6.38
CA ARG A 54 -3.86 -16.42 5.74
C ARG A 54 -5.10 -16.62 4.87
N PRO A 55 -6.32 -16.17 5.25
CA PRO A 55 -7.50 -16.25 4.39
C PRO A 55 -7.40 -15.42 3.11
N LEU A 56 -6.45 -14.48 3.02
CA LEU A 56 -6.24 -13.71 1.79
C LEU A 56 -5.44 -14.49 0.75
N ASP A 57 -4.73 -15.55 1.16
CA ASP A 57 -3.94 -16.37 0.24
C ASP A 57 -4.84 -17.01 -0.82
N GLY A 58 -4.50 -16.80 -2.09
CA GLY A 58 -5.27 -17.35 -3.20
C GLY A 58 -6.45 -16.51 -3.66
N ILE A 59 -6.78 -15.39 -2.98
CA ILE A 59 -7.79 -14.44 -3.51
C ILE A 59 -7.35 -14.03 -4.91
N THR A 60 -8.16 -14.39 -5.89
CA THR A 60 -7.90 -14.18 -7.32
C THR A 60 -9.01 -13.35 -7.89
N LEU A 61 -8.69 -12.14 -8.34
CA LEU A 61 -9.67 -11.17 -8.81
C LEU A 61 -9.15 -10.44 -10.06
N PRO A 62 -10.04 -9.95 -10.94
CA PRO A 62 -9.65 -9.08 -12.05
C PRO A 62 -8.89 -7.83 -11.57
N LEU A 63 -8.09 -7.24 -12.45
CA LEU A 63 -7.33 -6.01 -12.16
C LEU A 63 -8.26 -4.85 -11.72
N SER A 64 -9.44 -4.77 -12.34
CA SER A 64 -10.50 -3.78 -12.07
C SER A 64 -11.21 -3.95 -10.72
N SER A 65 -10.96 -5.03 -9.99
CA SER A 65 -11.60 -5.27 -8.70
C SER A 65 -11.30 -4.18 -7.67
N ARG A 66 -12.36 -3.79 -6.92
CA ARG A 66 -12.24 -2.82 -5.82
C ARG A 66 -11.44 -3.34 -4.65
N PHE A 67 -11.24 -4.64 -4.54
CA PHE A 67 -10.38 -5.25 -3.53
C PHE A 67 -8.97 -4.65 -3.58
N TRP A 68 -8.43 -4.43 -4.78
CA TRP A 68 -7.09 -3.91 -4.97
C TRP A 68 -6.95 -2.43 -4.61
N ASP A 69 -8.05 -1.67 -4.49
CA ASP A 69 -8.00 -0.27 -4.02
C ASP A 69 -7.59 -0.16 -2.55
N TRP A 70 -7.94 -1.18 -1.77
CA TRP A 70 -7.86 -1.14 -0.31
C TRP A 70 -6.94 -2.19 0.28
N TYR A 71 -6.79 -3.35 -0.35
CA TYR A 71 -6.12 -4.50 0.27
C TYR A 71 -4.93 -5.01 -0.55
N LEU A 72 -4.40 -4.19 -1.46
CA LEU A 72 -3.09 -4.45 -2.06
C LEU A 72 -2.01 -4.36 -0.96
N PRO A 73 -1.11 -5.34 -0.83
CA PRO A 73 -0.04 -5.29 0.16
C PRO A 73 0.79 -3.99 0.10
N PRO A 74 1.42 -3.55 1.20
CA PRO A 74 1.47 -4.22 2.52
C PRO A 74 0.27 -3.89 3.44
N ASN A 75 -0.49 -4.94 3.83
CA ASN A 75 -1.64 -4.85 4.74
C ASN A 75 -1.28 -4.81 6.25
N GLY A 76 -0.11 -4.27 6.60
CA GLY A 76 0.40 -4.26 7.98
C GLY A 76 1.91 -4.05 8.07
N PHE A 77 2.39 -3.55 9.20
CA PHE A 77 3.83 -3.49 9.47
C PHE A 77 4.46 -4.88 9.42
N GLY A 78 5.59 -5.05 8.73
CA GLY A 78 6.21 -6.38 8.54
C GLY A 78 5.30 -7.38 7.80
N CYS A 79 4.36 -6.90 6.99
CA CYS A 79 3.59 -7.77 6.08
C CYS A 79 4.55 -8.51 5.13
N ARG A 80 4.29 -9.81 4.93
CA ARG A 80 5.06 -10.71 4.05
C ARG A 80 4.17 -11.29 2.94
N CYS A 81 3.20 -10.49 2.52
CA CYS A 81 2.31 -10.80 1.42
C CYS A 81 2.73 -10.01 0.18
N THR A 82 2.35 -10.53 -0.98
CA THR A 82 2.58 -9.97 -2.31
C THR A 82 1.32 -10.17 -3.16
N THR A 83 1.33 -9.58 -4.34
CA THR A 83 0.34 -9.84 -5.39
C THR A 83 1.11 -10.20 -6.65
N GLU A 84 0.61 -11.18 -7.40
CA GLU A 84 1.20 -11.63 -8.66
C GLU A 84 0.11 -11.73 -9.74
N GLN A 85 0.47 -11.48 -11.00
CA GLN A 85 -0.41 -11.79 -12.12
C GLN A 85 -0.52 -13.30 -12.34
N VAL A 86 -1.72 -13.72 -12.70
CA VAL A 86 -2.03 -15.09 -13.07
C VAL A 86 -2.89 -15.10 -14.33
N ARG A 87 -2.65 -16.09 -15.20
CA ARG A 87 -3.48 -16.27 -16.40
C ARG A 87 -4.93 -16.48 -15.98
N LYS A 88 -5.86 -15.84 -16.69
CA LYS A 88 -7.30 -16.07 -16.51
C LYS A 88 -7.62 -17.57 -16.62
N GLY A 89 -8.45 -18.08 -15.72
CA GLY A 89 -8.82 -19.50 -15.63
C GLY A 89 -7.78 -20.44 -14.98
N LYS A 90 -6.53 -20.00 -14.73
CA LYS A 90 -5.53 -20.86 -14.04
C LYS A 90 -5.91 -21.14 -12.59
N TYR A 91 -6.58 -20.20 -11.93
CA TYR A 91 -7.11 -20.32 -10.58
C TYR A 91 -8.58 -19.90 -10.55
N PRO A 92 -9.41 -20.47 -9.66
CA PRO A 92 -10.78 -20.03 -9.48
C PRO A 92 -10.83 -18.54 -9.12
N GLU A 93 -11.68 -17.78 -9.82
CA GLU A 93 -11.96 -16.41 -9.44
C GLU A 93 -12.73 -16.37 -8.12
N SER A 94 -12.33 -15.47 -7.23
CA SER A 94 -12.94 -15.33 -5.91
C SER A 94 -14.18 -14.44 -5.96
N ASP A 95 -15.12 -14.63 -5.03
CA ASP A 95 -16.22 -13.68 -4.83
C ASP A 95 -15.67 -12.36 -4.27
N GLU A 96 -15.87 -11.25 -4.98
CA GLU A 96 -15.31 -9.95 -4.57
C GLU A 96 -15.85 -9.52 -3.20
N ARG A 97 -17.13 -9.77 -2.91
CA ARG A 97 -17.75 -9.37 -1.64
C ARG A 97 -17.14 -10.13 -0.47
N GLU A 98 -16.94 -11.43 -0.60
CA GLU A 98 -16.23 -12.24 0.39
C GLU A 98 -14.79 -11.77 0.56
N ALA A 99 -14.07 -11.54 -0.54
CA ALA A 99 -12.71 -11.02 -0.51
C ALA A 99 -12.63 -9.68 0.23
N MET A 100 -13.57 -8.75 -0.03
CA MET A 100 -13.66 -7.47 0.67
C MET A 100 -13.87 -7.63 2.18
N ASN A 101 -14.69 -8.60 2.60
CA ASN A 101 -14.91 -8.92 4.01
C ASN A 101 -13.64 -9.45 4.67
N LEU A 102 -12.95 -10.38 4.01
CA LEU A 102 -11.68 -10.93 4.49
C LEU A 102 -10.59 -9.86 4.58
N GLY A 103 -10.47 -9.00 3.57
CA GLY A 103 -9.54 -7.87 3.55
C GLY A 103 -9.80 -6.89 4.71
N SER A 104 -11.08 -6.59 4.97
CA SER A 104 -11.48 -5.74 6.09
C SER A 104 -11.06 -6.35 7.43
N GLN A 105 -11.34 -7.65 7.63
CA GLN A 105 -10.95 -8.36 8.86
C GLN A 105 -9.43 -8.42 9.02
N ALA A 106 -8.69 -8.73 7.95
CA ALA A 106 -7.23 -8.85 7.94
C ALA A 106 -6.51 -7.55 8.33
N THR A 107 -7.09 -6.40 7.98
CA THR A 107 -6.54 -5.07 8.23
C THR A 107 -7.18 -4.34 9.42
N SER A 108 -8.03 -5.02 10.17
CA SER A 108 -8.71 -4.43 11.33
C SER A 108 -7.73 -4.05 12.45
N GLY A 109 -8.11 -3.05 13.26
CA GLY A 109 -7.35 -2.60 14.43
C GLY A 109 -6.78 -1.19 14.30
N LYS A 110 -5.83 -0.86 15.18
CA LYS A 110 -5.32 0.51 15.43
C LYS A 110 -4.84 1.24 14.17
N TYR A 111 -4.26 0.51 13.22
CA TYR A 111 -3.63 1.10 12.03
C TYR A 111 -4.46 0.94 10.75
N GLN A 112 -5.74 0.55 10.85
CA GLN A 112 -6.57 0.22 9.69
C GLN A 112 -6.54 1.26 8.57
N GLU A 113 -6.62 2.55 8.89
CA GLU A 113 -6.66 3.63 7.90
C GLU A 113 -5.34 3.77 7.14
N MET A 114 -4.22 3.45 7.80
CA MET A 114 -2.89 3.47 7.20
C MET A 114 -2.63 2.25 6.31
N MET A 115 -3.26 1.12 6.62
CA MET A 115 -3.04 -0.14 5.90
C MET A 115 -3.94 -0.31 4.69
N ARG A 116 -5.04 0.44 4.61
CA ARG A 116 -6.05 0.29 3.57
C ARG A 116 -5.85 1.27 2.42
N PHE A 117 -4.87 1.01 1.56
CA PHE A 117 -4.66 1.79 0.33
C PHE A 117 -3.87 1.00 -0.72
N ASN A 118 -3.99 1.41 -1.97
CA ASN A 118 -3.15 0.92 -3.06
C ASN A 118 -1.95 1.86 -3.28
N PRO A 119 -0.71 1.45 -2.96
CA PRO A 119 0.47 2.29 -3.14
C PRO A 119 0.77 2.64 -4.60
N GLY A 120 0.37 1.80 -5.56
CA GLY A 120 0.56 2.03 -7.00
C GLY A 120 -0.44 3.02 -7.59
N LYS A 121 -1.73 2.93 -7.21
CA LYS A 121 -2.74 3.92 -7.62
C LYS A 121 -2.47 5.28 -7.00
N ARG A 122 -2.05 5.32 -5.72
CA ARG A 122 -1.79 6.56 -5.00
C ARG A 122 -0.38 7.12 -5.18
N MET A 123 0.53 6.37 -5.81
CA MET A 123 1.93 6.75 -6.02
C MET A 123 2.61 7.21 -4.72
N THR A 124 2.35 6.51 -3.62
CA THR A 124 2.88 6.86 -2.28
C THR A 124 3.23 5.61 -1.49
N THR A 125 4.21 5.73 -0.60
CA THR A 125 4.60 4.65 0.31
C THR A 125 3.82 4.65 1.62
N PHE A 126 3.24 5.78 1.99
CA PHE A 126 2.32 5.95 3.11
C PHE A 126 1.09 6.77 2.67
N PRO A 127 -0.13 6.44 3.13
CA PRO A 127 -1.28 7.28 2.85
C PRO A 127 -1.18 8.60 3.61
N ALA A 128 -1.87 9.64 3.15
CA ALA A 128 -1.80 10.98 3.74
C ALA A 128 -2.22 11.04 5.22
N TYR A 129 -2.87 10.03 5.79
CA TYR A 129 -3.10 9.94 7.23
C TYR A 129 -2.09 8.96 7.87
N ASN A 130 -1.04 9.52 8.49
CA ASN A 130 0.01 8.79 9.19
C ASN A 130 0.71 9.69 10.23
N PRO A 131 1.71 9.23 11.00
CA PRO A 131 2.40 10.07 12.00
C PRO A 131 3.03 11.36 11.46
N TYR A 132 3.31 11.42 10.16
CA TYR A 132 3.96 12.52 9.47
C TYR A 132 3.00 13.43 8.71
N THR A 133 1.83 12.93 8.31
CA THR A 133 0.88 13.68 7.48
C THR A 133 -0.56 13.53 8.01
N ARG A 134 -1.36 14.56 7.80
CA ARG A 134 -2.75 14.62 8.25
C ARG A 134 -3.71 14.23 7.14
N LYS A 135 -4.94 13.84 7.47
CA LYS A 135 -5.95 13.42 6.48
C LYS A 135 -6.20 14.46 5.37
N ASP A 136 -6.19 15.75 5.71
CA ASP A 136 -6.33 16.87 4.78
C ASP A 136 -5.14 17.03 3.80
N CYS A 137 -4.00 16.39 4.07
CA CYS A 137 -2.86 16.38 3.17
C CYS A 137 -3.10 15.54 1.90
N ALA A 138 -4.14 14.69 1.88
CA ALA A 138 -4.46 13.83 0.74
C ALA A 138 -4.74 14.64 -0.54
N ASP A 139 -5.53 15.70 -0.40
CA ASP A 139 -6.05 16.50 -1.52
C ASP A 139 -5.57 17.97 -1.43
N CYS A 140 -4.51 18.23 -0.65
CA CYS A 140 -4.04 19.59 -0.38
C CYS A 140 -3.36 20.23 -1.61
N ASP A 141 -3.80 21.44 -1.96
CA ASP A 141 -3.25 22.29 -3.02
C ASP A 141 -1.87 22.89 -2.70
N GLY A 142 -1.30 22.59 -1.53
CA GLY A 142 -0.01 23.10 -1.06
C GLY A 142 -0.09 24.41 -0.28
N LYS A 143 -1.29 24.95 -0.08
CA LYS A 143 -1.54 26.20 0.67
C LYS A 143 -2.05 25.95 2.09
N GLY A 144 -1.66 24.85 2.71
CA GLY A 144 -2.07 24.52 4.09
C GLY A 144 -1.72 25.60 5.13
N ASP A 145 -2.15 25.39 6.38
CA ASP A 145 -2.16 26.35 7.50
C ASP A 145 -0.80 26.95 7.95
N GLY A 146 0.31 26.59 7.30
CA GLY A 146 1.63 27.16 7.55
C GLY A 146 2.38 26.59 8.74
N ASN A 147 1.89 25.50 9.34
CA ASN A 147 2.63 24.71 10.33
C ASN A 147 3.93 24.09 9.74
N GLU A 148 4.76 23.48 10.59
CA GLU A 148 6.04 22.90 10.19
C GLU A 148 5.91 21.84 9.08
N LEU A 149 4.88 20.99 9.15
CA LEU A 149 4.56 20.01 8.11
C LEU A 149 4.29 20.70 6.77
N CYS A 150 3.43 21.72 6.73
CA CYS A 150 3.12 22.48 5.53
C CYS A 150 4.34 23.23 4.99
N ARG A 151 5.21 23.76 5.87
CA ARG A 151 6.48 24.40 5.48
C ARG A 151 7.41 23.38 4.81
N ALA A 152 7.60 22.21 5.41
CA ALA A 152 8.41 21.13 4.84
C ALA A 152 7.85 20.65 3.48
N CYS A 153 6.53 20.43 3.41
CA CYS A 153 5.85 20.04 2.18
C CYS A 153 6.09 21.04 1.03
N ARG A 154 6.01 22.34 1.29
CA ARG A 154 6.30 23.38 0.28
C ARG A 154 7.75 23.33 -0.21
N ILE A 155 8.72 23.09 0.67
CA ILE A 155 10.13 22.96 0.30
C ILE A 155 10.32 21.74 -0.61
N ILE A 156 9.78 20.58 -0.22
CA ILE A 156 9.87 19.34 -0.99
C ILE A 156 9.23 19.52 -2.37
N ARG A 157 8.03 20.10 -2.45
CA ARG A 157 7.35 20.39 -3.73
C ARG A 157 8.16 21.35 -4.61
N LYS A 158 8.77 22.39 -4.02
CA LYS A 158 9.66 23.31 -4.74
C LYS A 158 10.92 22.61 -5.27
N GLN A 159 11.45 21.62 -4.55
CA GLN A 159 12.59 20.83 -5.01
C GLN A 159 12.19 19.85 -6.12
N ALA A 160 11.06 19.14 -5.97
CA ALA A 160 10.53 18.24 -6.99
C ALA A 160 10.23 18.97 -8.31
N GLY A 161 9.63 20.16 -8.25
CA GLY A 161 9.34 20.98 -9.44
C GLY A 161 10.58 21.54 -10.15
N LYS A 162 11.75 21.55 -9.51
CA LYS A 162 13.03 21.94 -10.14
C LYS A 162 13.73 20.80 -10.85
N GLY A 163 13.33 19.55 -10.62
CA GLY A 163 13.92 18.36 -11.23
C GLY A 163 13.17 17.83 -12.46
N GLY A 164 12.04 18.45 -12.85
CA GLY A 164 11.21 18.04 -13.99
C GLY A 164 11.46 18.82 -15.29
N GLY A 165 12.52 19.63 -15.36
CA GLY A 165 12.94 20.31 -16.58
C GLY A 165 14.29 19.76 -17.06
N ASN A 166 14.22 18.89 -18.07
CA ASN A 166 15.26 18.39 -18.99
C ASN A 166 15.44 16.86 -18.95
N GLY A 167 15.02 16.22 -20.05
CA GLY A 167 15.23 14.82 -20.37
C GLY A 167 14.11 14.28 -21.25
#